data_AF-A0A4V1TPM8-F1
#
_entry.id   AF-A0A4V1TPM8-F1
#
_cell.length_a   1.000
_cell.length_b   1.000
_cell.length_c   1.000
_cell.angle_alpha   90.00
_cell.angle_beta   90.00
_cell.angle_gamma   90.00
#
_symmetry.space_group_name_H-M   'P 1'
#
loop_
_entity.id
_entity.type
_entity.pdbx_description
1 polymer ?
#
loop_
_entity_poly.entity_id
_entity_poly.type
_entity_poly.pdbx_seq_one_letter_code
_entity_poly.pdbx_strand_id
1 'polypeptide(L)'
;MADDPKSDRNETAQDLHRMARESAQQVWLAGMGAFAKAQQEGSKVFDSLVREGLDMQRKTQAAAQDHLSQASARVSGLASGIGQRASGQWDKLEGIFEERVSKALRRLGVPTASDVQVLHDRIDALARELEQAKAQAQAQASRTSPLD
;
A
#
# COMPACT_ATOMS: atom_id res chain seq x y z
N MET A 1 46.31 66.46 -30.75
CA MET A 1 45.22 65.49 -30.96
C MET A 1 44.99 64.83 -29.62
N ALA A 2 43.94 65.24 -28.89
CA ALA A 2 43.62 64.63 -27.61
C ALA A 2 42.71 63.45 -27.90
N ASP A 3 43.21 62.23 -27.75
CA ASP A 3 42.39 61.02 -27.80
C ASP A 3 41.38 61.06 -26.65
N ASP A 4 40.10 60.98 -26.99
CA ASP A 4 38.99 61.12 -26.07
C ASP A 4 38.89 59.84 -25.21
N PRO A 5 39.17 59.89 -23.88
CA PRO A 5 39.25 58.70 -23.03
C PRO A 5 37.90 57.98 -22.83
N LYS A 6 36.83 58.51 -23.42
CA LYS A 6 35.50 57.90 -23.44
C LYS A 6 35.34 56.89 -24.58
N SER A 7 36.10 57.00 -25.67
CA SER A 7 35.98 56.09 -26.83
C SER A 7 36.60 54.72 -26.54
N ASP A 8 37.82 54.68 -26.01
CA ASP A 8 38.52 53.43 -25.61
C ASP A 8 37.74 52.62 -24.58
N ARG A 9 37.10 53.31 -23.63
CA ARG A 9 36.29 52.72 -22.57
C ARG A 9 34.99 52.11 -23.10
N ASN A 10 34.48 52.61 -24.23
CA ASN A 10 33.28 52.12 -24.88
C ASN A 10 33.59 50.91 -25.79
N GLU A 11 34.74 50.90 -26.47
CA GLU A 11 35.20 49.72 -27.24
C GLU A 11 35.51 48.53 -26.34
N THR A 12 36.26 48.75 -25.25
CA THR A 12 36.52 47.66 -24.27
C THR A 12 35.25 47.11 -23.64
N ALA A 13 34.25 47.95 -23.37
CA ALA A 13 32.94 47.49 -22.87
C ALA A 13 32.16 46.66 -23.90
N GLN A 14 32.25 47.02 -25.19
CA GLN A 14 31.60 46.27 -26.27
C GLN A 14 32.26 44.91 -26.52
N ASP A 15 33.60 44.83 -26.44
CA ASP A 15 34.33 43.58 -26.57
C ASP A 15 34.04 42.62 -25.40
N LEU A 16 33.99 43.14 -24.17
CA LEU A 16 33.58 42.35 -23.01
C LEU A 16 32.15 41.81 -23.15
N HIS A 17 31.23 42.61 -23.69
CA HIS A 17 29.86 42.18 -23.98
C HIS A 17 29.80 41.10 -25.05
N ARG A 18 30.63 41.20 -26.11
CA ARG A 18 30.71 40.20 -27.18
C ARG A 18 31.26 38.87 -26.63
N MET A 19 32.34 38.92 -25.87
CA MET A 19 32.94 37.74 -25.23
C MET A 19 31.98 37.08 -24.23
N ALA A 20 31.25 37.86 -23.44
CA ALA A 20 30.25 37.34 -22.50
C ALA A 20 29.09 36.64 -23.22
N ARG A 21 28.61 37.20 -24.34
CA ARG A 21 27.56 36.59 -25.16
C ARG A 21 28.04 35.28 -25.79
N GLU A 22 29.25 35.26 -26.31
CA GLU A 22 29.84 34.08 -26.94
C GLU A 22 30.10 32.96 -25.92
N SER A 23 30.58 33.31 -24.73
CA SER A 23 30.70 32.38 -23.59
C SER A 23 29.35 31.85 -23.13
N ALA A 24 28.35 32.71 -22.97
CA ALA A 24 26.99 32.28 -22.61
C ALA A 24 26.38 31.34 -23.66
N GLN A 25 26.64 31.60 -24.95
CA GLN A 25 26.19 30.73 -26.04
C GLN A 25 26.92 29.38 -26.03
N GLN A 26 28.21 29.35 -25.72
CA GLN A 26 28.96 28.10 -25.56
C GLN A 26 28.48 27.29 -24.35
N VAL A 27 28.25 27.94 -23.21
CA VAL A 27 27.69 27.30 -22.01
C VAL A 27 26.30 26.74 -22.30
N TRP A 28 25.46 27.47 -23.04
CA TRP A 28 24.14 27.00 -23.43
C TRP A 28 24.20 25.78 -24.37
N LEU A 29 25.07 25.81 -25.39
CA LEU A 29 25.28 24.68 -26.29
C LEU A 29 25.83 23.46 -25.57
N ALA A 30 26.77 23.65 -24.64
CA ALA A 30 27.28 22.59 -23.78
C ALA A 30 26.18 22.01 -22.87
N GLY A 31 25.32 22.86 -22.31
CA GLY A 31 24.17 22.45 -21.51
C GLY A 31 23.17 21.60 -22.31
N MET A 32 22.83 22.02 -23.53
CA MET A 32 21.95 21.23 -24.42
C MET A 32 22.60 19.92 -24.87
N GLY A 33 23.92 19.91 -25.13
CA GLY A 33 24.67 18.69 -25.45
C GLY A 33 24.72 17.69 -24.30
N ALA A 34 24.94 18.18 -23.07
CA ALA A 34 24.91 17.33 -21.87
C ALA A 34 23.51 16.78 -21.58
N PHE A 35 22.46 17.59 -21.77
CA PHE A 35 21.08 17.14 -21.63
C PHE A 35 20.69 16.07 -22.67
N ALA A 36 21.06 16.27 -23.94
CA ALA A 36 20.85 15.28 -24.99
C ALA A 36 21.58 13.96 -24.69
N LYS A 37 22.82 14.03 -24.16
CA LYS A 37 23.57 12.85 -23.73
C LYS A 37 22.91 12.13 -22.55
N ALA A 38 22.42 12.87 -21.56
CA ALA A 38 21.67 12.31 -20.43
C ALA A 38 20.35 11.66 -20.87
N GLN A 39 19.66 12.20 -21.88
CA GLN A 39 18.46 11.59 -22.44
C GLN A 39 18.80 10.25 -23.14
N GLN A 40 19.88 10.22 -23.92
CA GLN A 40 20.30 9.03 -24.66
C GLN A 40 20.86 7.92 -23.76
N GLU A 41 21.63 8.29 -22.73
CA GLU A 41 22.14 7.34 -21.72
C GLU A 41 21.03 6.93 -20.73
N GLY A 42 20.12 7.84 -20.39
CA GLY A 42 18.96 7.58 -19.56
C GLY A 42 18.02 6.52 -20.13
N SER A 43 17.74 6.55 -21.45
CA SER A 43 16.95 5.50 -22.09
C SER A 43 17.60 4.11 -22.02
N LYS A 44 18.93 4.01 -22.12
CA LYS A 44 19.63 2.72 -22.00
C LYS A 44 19.58 2.16 -20.58
N VAL A 45 19.75 3.01 -19.58
CA VAL A 45 19.61 2.62 -18.17
C VAL A 45 18.18 2.20 -17.87
N PHE A 46 17.19 2.93 -18.38
CA PHE A 46 15.78 2.57 -18.28
C PHE A 46 15.49 1.19 -18.92
N ASP A 47 15.93 0.96 -20.15
CA ASP A 47 15.74 -0.32 -20.84
C ASP A 47 16.40 -1.49 -20.08
N SER A 48 17.56 -1.25 -19.47
CA SER A 48 18.23 -2.23 -18.62
C SER A 48 17.41 -2.55 -17.37
N LEU A 49 16.90 -1.52 -16.68
CA LEU A 49 16.06 -1.69 -15.49
C LEU A 49 14.74 -2.40 -15.83
N VAL A 50 14.14 -2.12 -16.98
CA VAL A 50 12.92 -2.82 -17.44
C VAL A 50 13.20 -4.29 -17.69
N ARG A 51 14.31 -4.63 -18.36
CA ARG A 51 14.72 -6.04 -18.58
C ARG A 51 14.97 -6.75 -17.26
N GLU A 52 15.69 -6.11 -16.34
CA GLU A 52 15.97 -6.66 -15.02
C GLU A 52 14.68 -6.85 -14.20
N GLY A 53 13.74 -5.92 -14.28
CA GLY A 53 12.41 -6.04 -13.66
C GLY A 53 11.59 -7.19 -14.24
N LEU A 54 11.59 -7.37 -15.57
CA LEU A 54 10.92 -8.50 -16.23
C LEU A 54 11.55 -9.84 -15.82
N ASP A 55 12.87 -9.93 -15.75
CA ASP A 55 13.57 -11.14 -15.31
C ASP A 55 13.33 -11.45 -13.83
N MET A 56 13.29 -10.43 -12.99
CA MET A 56 12.96 -10.54 -11.57
C MET A 56 11.51 -11.04 -11.38
N GLN A 57 10.56 -10.50 -12.15
CA GLN A 57 9.16 -10.94 -12.12
C GLN A 57 9.03 -12.41 -12.54
N ARG A 58 9.71 -12.83 -13.62
CA ARG A 58 9.69 -14.23 -14.07
C ARG A 58 10.28 -15.17 -13.03
N LYS A 59 11.44 -14.82 -12.45
CA LYS A 59 12.07 -15.62 -11.38
C LYS A 59 11.18 -15.72 -10.14
N THR A 60 10.55 -14.62 -9.74
CA THR A 60 9.64 -14.59 -8.60
C THR A 60 8.39 -15.42 -8.86
N GLN A 61 7.81 -15.33 -10.06
CA GLN A 61 6.66 -16.14 -10.45
C GLN A 61 6.99 -17.64 -10.46
N ALA A 62 8.15 -18.03 -11.02
CA ALA A 62 8.61 -19.42 -11.02
C ALA A 62 8.84 -19.94 -9.59
N ALA A 63 9.54 -19.16 -8.75
CA ALA A 63 9.74 -19.51 -7.35
C ALA A 63 8.40 -19.63 -6.60
N ALA A 64 7.46 -18.71 -6.81
CA ALA A 64 6.14 -18.77 -6.20
C ALA A 64 5.36 -20.02 -6.64
N GLN A 65 5.42 -20.39 -7.93
CA GLN A 65 4.82 -21.62 -8.45
C GLN A 65 5.45 -22.87 -7.83
N ASP A 66 6.78 -22.90 -7.69
CA ASP A 66 7.50 -24.00 -7.03
C ASP A 66 7.18 -24.09 -5.54
N HIS A 67 7.10 -22.95 -4.84
CA HIS A 67 6.72 -22.92 -3.43
C HIS A 67 5.26 -23.35 -3.22
N LEU A 68 4.35 -22.93 -4.10
CA LEU A 68 2.95 -23.33 -4.04
C LEU A 68 2.77 -24.83 -4.34
N SER A 69 3.47 -25.35 -5.34
CA SER A 69 3.41 -26.78 -5.68
C SER A 69 4.00 -27.64 -4.56
N GLN A 70 5.12 -27.24 -3.96
CA GLN A 70 5.69 -27.91 -2.79
C GLN A 70 4.78 -27.83 -1.55
N ALA A 71 4.16 -26.67 -1.29
CA ALA A 71 3.22 -26.52 -0.19
C ALA A 71 1.99 -27.42 -0.40
N SER A 72 1.43 -27.43 -1.61
CA SER A 72 0.32 -28.30 -1.99
C SER A 72 0.67 -29.79 -1.83
N ALA A 73 1.86 -30.20 -2.29
CA ALA A 73 2.34 -31.57 -2.13
C ALA A 73 2.53 -31.95 -0.65
N ARG A 74 3.07 -31.05 0.18
CA ARG A 74 3.20 -31.27 1.64
C ARG A 74 1.84 -31.36 2.31
N VAL A 75 0.88 -30.49 1.97
CA VAL A 75 -0.48 -30.52 2.51
C VAL A 75 -1.18 -31.82 2.11
N SER A 76 -1.08 -32.25 0.86
CA SER A 76 -1.64 -33.51 0.37
C SER A 76 -1.03 -34.73 1.07
N GLY A 77 0.30 -34.75 1.24
CA GLY A 77 1.01 -35.81 1.97
C GLY A 77 0.65 -35.86 3.45
N LEU A 78 0.53 -34.69 4.10
CA LEU A 78 0.05 -34.58 5.47
C LEU A 78 -1.39 -35.10 5.57
N ALA A 79 -2.33 -34.58 4.78
CA ALA A 79 -3.74 -35.01 4.77
C ALA A 79 -3.88 -36.53 4.57
N SER A 80 -3.08 -37.13 3.70
CA SER A 80 -3.08 -38.58 3.47
C SER A 80 -2.57 -39.37 4.67
N GLY A 81 -1.49 -38.94 5.33
CA GLY A 81 -0.95 -39.60 6.54
C GLY A 81 -1.81 -39.40 7.79
N ILE A 82 -2.58 -38.32 7.80
CA ILE A 82 -3.50 -37.87 8.85
C ILE A 82 -4.82 -38.63 8.80
N GLY A 83 -5.40 -38.75 7.59
CA GLY A 83 -6.64 -39.49 7.35
C GLY A 83 -6.49 -40.98 7.68
N GLN A 84 -5.28 -41.53 7.63
CA GLN A 84 -5.00 -42.93 7.97
C GLN A 84 -4.79 -43.20 9.47
N ARG A 85 -4.61 -42.20 10.35
CA ARG A 85 -4.18 -42.47 11.74
C ARG A 85 -5.09 -42.10 12.91
N ALA A 86 -6.02 -41.15 12.86
CA ALA A 86 -6.94 -40.93 14.00
C ALA A 86 -7.90 -39.79 13.71
N SER A 87 -9.13 -40.07 13.30
CA SER A 87 -10.21 -39.07 13.25
C SER A 87 -10.35 -38.29 14.57
N GLY A 88 -10.28 -38.97 15.72
CA GLY A 88 -10.50 -38.33 17.04
C GLY A 88 -9.37 -37.43 17.57
N GLN A 89 -8.18 -37.38 16.93
CA GLN A 89 -7.15 -36.40 17.28
C GLN A 89 -7.28 -35.13 16.42
N TRP A 90 -7.98 -35.19 15.27
CA TRP A 90 -8.27 -34.02 14.44
C TRP A 90 -9.22 -33.07 15.12
N ASP A 91 -10.26 -33.57 15.80
CA ASP A 91 -11.22 -32.72 16.51
C ASP A 91 -10.54 -31.86 17.60
N LYS A 92 -9.52 -32.39 18.29
CA LYS A 92 -8.74 -31.63 19.28
C LYS A 92 -7.81 -30.60 18.64
N LEU A 93 -7.23 -30.94 17.49
CA LEU A 93 -6.41 -30.01 16.72
C LEU A 93 -7.24 -28.94 16.03
N GLU A 94 -8.48 -29.25 15.64
CA GLU A 94 -9.44 -28.30 15.09
C GLU A 94 -9.70 -27.17 16.09
N GLY A 95 -9.97 -27.51 17.36
CA GLY A 95 -10.12 -26.50 18.41
C GLY A 95 -8.89 -25.60 18.59
N ILE A 96 -7.67 -26.17 18.58
CA ILE A 96 -6.42 -25.40 18.72
C ILE A 96 -6.15 -24.56 17.46
N PHE A 97 -6.40 -25.11 16.28
CA PHE A 97 -6.22 -24.42 15.01
C PHE A 97 -7.19 -23.24 14.90
N GLU A 98 -8.46 -23.45 15.21
CA GLU A 98 -9.47 -22.41 15.25
C GLU A 98 -9.07 -21.29 16.21
N GLU A 99 -8.58 -21.61 17.41
CA GLU A 99 -8.08 -20.61 18.36
C GLU A 99 -6.90 -19.80 17.79
N ARG A 100 -5.94 -20.48 17.14
CA ARG A 100 -4.78 -19.82 16.52
C ARG A 100 -5.17 -18.95 15.32
N VAL A 101 -6.06 -19.44 14.45
CA VAL A 101 -6.59 -18.69 13.30
C VAL A 101 -7.41 -17.50 13.77
N SER A 102 -8.31 -17.68 14.73
CA SER A 102 -9.08 -16.62 15.38
C SER A 102 -8.15 -15.53 15.93
N LYS A 103 -7.08 -15.91 16.64
CA LYS A 103 -6.09 -14.97 17.17
C LYS A 103 -5.34 -14.20 16.07
N ALA A 104 -5.01 -14.86 14.96
CA ALA A 104 -4.36 -14.21 13.82
C ALA A 104 -5.31 -13.25 13.08
N LEU A 105 -6.56 -13.66 12.84
CA LEU A 105 -7.59 -12.84 12.23
C LEU A 105 -7.87 -11.58 13.06
N ARG A 106 -8.03 -11.72 14.38
CA ARG A 106 -8.19 -10.58 15.30
C ARG A 106 -7.01 -9.62 15.26
N ARG A 107 -5.77 -10.14 15.18
CA ARG A 107 -4.57 -9.30 15.01
C ARG A 107 -4.55 -8.54 13.69
N LEU A 108 -5.17 -9.09 12.65
CA LEU A 108 -5.35 -8.47 11.35
C LEU A 108 -6.59 -7.55 11.28
N GLY A 109 -7.34 -7.43 12.38
CA GLY A 109 -8.58 -6.64 12.45
C GLY A 109 -9.80 -7.29 11.80
N VAL A 110 -9.73 -8.59 11.48
CA VAL A 110 -10.84 -9.33 10.87
C VAL A 110 -11.68 -9.99 11.97
N PRO A 111 -12.96 -9.59 12.14
CA PRO A 111 -13.85 -10.20 13.11
C PRO A 111 -14.19 -11.65 12.74
N THR A 112 -14.32 -12.51 13.76
CA THR A 112 -14.64 -13.93 13.59
C THR A 112 -16.15 -14.18 13.68
N ALA A 113 -16.62 -15.37 13.27
CA ALA A 113 -18.03 -15.74 13.36
C ALA A 113 -18.56 -15.68 14.81
N SER A 114 -17.77 -16.13 15.79
CA SER A 114 -18.11 -16.02 17.21
C SER A 114 -18.26 -14.57 17.67
N ASP A 115 -17.41 -13.65 17.18
CA ASP A 115 -17.53 -12.22 17.51
C ASP A 115 -18.84 -11.63 16.98
N VAL A 116 -19.24 -12.04 15.77
CA VAL A 116 -20.49 -11.61 15.15
C VAL A 116 -21.69 -12.15 15.92
N GLN A 117 -21.63 -13.39 16.42
CA GLN A 117 -22.70 -13.98 17.23
C GLN A 117 -22.85 -13.25 18.57
N VAL A 118 -21.74 -13.03 19.28
CA VAL A 118 -21.74 -12.26 20.53
C VAL A 118 -22.30 -10.85 20.31
N LEU A 119 -22.01 -10.23 19.17
CA LEU A 119 -22.58 -8.94 18.83
C LEU A 119 -24.09 -9.00 18.60
N HIS A 120 -24.60 -10.02 17.89
CA HIS A 120 -26.04 -10.22 17.71
C HIS A 120 -26.76 -10.40 19.05
N ASP A 121 -26.22 -11.24 19.93
CA ASP A 121 -26.84 -11.49 21.25
C ASP A 121 -26.94 -10.19 22.08
N ARG A 122 -25.91 -9.33 21.99
CA ARG A 122 -25.92 -8.02 22.64
C ARG A 122 -26.93 -7.06 22.01
N ILE A 123 -27.08 -7.08 20.69
CA ILE A 123 -28.10 -6.29 19.98
C ILE A 123 -29.50 -6.73 20.42
N ASP A 124 -29.75 -8.03 20.50
CA ASP A 124 -31.05 -8.57 20.91
C ASP A 124 -31.38 -8.23 22.37
N ALA A 125 -30.39 -8.29 23.26
CA ALA A 125 -30.56 -7.87 24.65
C ALA A 125 -30.92 -6.38 24.74
N LEU A 126 -30.17 -5.52 24.04
CA LEU A 126 -30.43 -4.08 23.99
C LEU A 126 -31.79 -3.75 23.36
N ALA A 127 -32.21 -4.48 22.33
CA ALA A 127 -33.51 -4.31 21.70
C ALA A 127 -34.65 -4.59 22.71
N ARG A 128 -34.51 -5.65 23.52
CA ARG A 128 -35.49 -5.95 24.57
C ARG A 128 -35.53 -4.88 25.66
N GLU A 129 -34.38 -4.42 26.13
CA GLU A 129 -34.29 -3.34 27.13
C GLU A 129 -34.92 -2.04 26.61
N LEU A 130 -34.67 -1.71 25.35
CA LEU A 130 -35.24 -0.53 24.70
C LEU A 130 -36.77 -0.62 24.59
N GLU A 131 -37.30 -1.77 24.20
CA GLU A 131 -38.76 -1.98 24.15
C GLU A 131 -39.39 -1.92 25.54
N GLN A 132 -38.75 -2.48 26.57
CA GLN A 132 -39.20 -2.34 27.95
C GLN A 132 -39.19 -0.88 28.43
N ALA A 133 -38.12 -0.14 28.14
CA ALA A 133 -37.99 1.26 28.50
C ALA A 133 -39.06 2.13 27.80
N LYS A 134 -39.32 1.88 26.50
CA LYS A 134 -40.42 2.53 25.76
C LYS A 134 -41.78 2.23 26.37
N ALA A 135 -42.05 0.97 26.72
CA ALA A 135 -43.31 0.57 27.35
C ALA A 135 -43.51 1.26 28.71
N GLN A 136 -42.43 1.37 29.51
CA GLN A 136 -42.45 2.09 30.78
C GLN A 136 -42.71 3.59 30.60
N ALA A 137 -42.06 4.22 29.62
CA ALA A 137 -42.26 5.64 29.31
C ALA A 137 -43.70 5.93 28.85
N GLN A 138 -44.29 5.06 28.03
CA GLN A 138 -45.68 5.19 27.60
C GLN A 138 -46.66 5.01 28.76
N ALA A 139 -46.42 4.02 29.64
CA ALA A 139 -47.26 3.81 30.82
C ALA A 139 -47.21 4.99 31.81
N GLN A 140 -46.07 5.69 31.91
CA GLN A 140 -45.96 6.91 32.71
C GLN A 140 -46.70 8.08 32.07
N ALA A 141 -46.60 8.26 30.75
CA ALA A 141 -47.30 9.32 30.02
C ALA A 141 -48.83 9.20 30.12
N SER A 142 -49.38 7.98 30.08
CA SER A 142 -50.81 7.73 30.26
C SER A 142 -51.30 7.98 31.69
N ARG A 143 -50.41 7.90 32.69
CA ARG A 143 -50.74 8.20 34.10
C ARG A 143 -50.73 9.69 34.42
N THR A 144 -49.99 10.49 33.64
CA THR A 144 -49.90 11.95 33.80
C THR A 144 -50.95 12.74 33.02
N SER A 145 -51.92 12.06 32.40
CA SER A 145 -53.14 12.71 31.87
C SER A 145 -54.34 12.39 32.79
N PRO A 146 -54.57 13.16 33.87
CA PRO A 146 -55.86 13.16 34.54
C PRO A 146 -56.86 14.02 33.77
N LEU A 147 -58.02 13.42 33.51
CA LEU A 147 -59.36 13.97 33.32
C LEU A 147 -59.49 15.51 33.27
N ASP A 148 -59.93 16.01 32.11
CA ASP A 148 -60.83 17.16 31.99
C ASP A 148 -62.25 16.60 31.80
#